data_AF-A0A059BXV7-F1
#
_entry.id   AF-A0A059BXV7-F1
#
_cell.length_a   1.000
_cell.length_b   1.000
_cell.length_c   1.000
_cell.angle_alpha   90.00
_cell.angle_beta   90.00
_cell.angle_gamma   90.00
#
_symmetry.space_group_name_H-M   'P 1'
#
loop_
_entity.id
_entity.type
_entity.pdbx_description
1 polymer ?
#
loop_
_entity_poly.entity_id
_entity_poly.type
_entity_poly.pdbx_seq_one_letter_code
_entity_poly.pdbx_strand_id
1 'polypeptide(L)'
;NGDGGWGFHIEGNSTMFCTALSYICMRILGEGPDGGQDNACTRARKWILDRGGVTYIPSWGKTWLSIFGLFDWSGTNPMPPEFWILPSFLPMHPAKMWCYCRMVYMPMSYLYGKRFVGPITPLVQQLREELHTQPYDTICWRKVCHLCAKEDLYYPHPLVQDLIWDSLYIFAEPLFNRWPFNKLREKALQVTMKHIHYEDENSRYITIGCVEKVLCMLACWVEDPDSDYFKKHLARIPDYLWVAEDGMKMQSFGCQEWDTGFAIQALLASNMTEEIAPVLARGHDFIKKSQ
;
A
#
# COMPACT_ATOMS: atom_id res chain seq x y z
N ASN A 1 7.22 9.98 -17.30
CA ASN A 1 6.94 11.34 -17.81
C ASN A 1 8.20 11.98 -18.37
N GLY A 2 8.06 13.01 -19.23
CA GLY A 2 9.20 13.68 -19.87
C GLY A 2 10.16 14.38 -18.90
N ASP A 3 9.70 14.68 -17.68
CA ASP A 3 10.51 15.24 -16.59
C ASP A 3 11.30 14.17 -15.79
N GLY A 4 11.16 12.89 -16.15
CA GLY A 4 11.83 11.77 -15.49
C GLY A 4 11.07 11.11 -14.35
N GLY A 5 9.89 11.64 -13.97
CA GLY A 5 9.07 11.07 -12.89
C GLY A 5 7.91 10.18 -13.37
N TRP A 6 7.16 9.65 -12.41
CA TRP A 6 5.94 8.87 -12.61
C TRP A 6 4.76 9.48 -11.85
N GLY A 7 3.61 9.51 -12.51
CA GLY A 7 2.37 9.96 -11.89
C GLY A 7 1.65 8.89 -11.11
N PHE A 8 0.61 9.32 -10.39
CA PHE A 8 -0.26 8.43 -9.60
C PHE A 8 -1.00 7.39 -10.47
N HIS A 9 -1.21 7.72 -11.74
CA HIS A 9 -1.71 6.85 -12.79
C HIS A 9 -0.98 7.20 -14.10
N ILE A 10 -1.19 6.39 -15.15
CA ILE A 10 -0.45 6.51 -16.42
C ILE A 10 -0.62 7.85 -17.15
N GLU A 11 -1.74 8.54 -16.92
CA GLU A 11 -2.02 9.88 -17.47
C GLU A 11 -1.63 11.02 -16.51
N GLY A 12 -1.15 10.69 -15.32
CA GLY A 12 -0.90 11.64 -14.24
C GLY A 12 0.45 12.35 -14.37
N ASN A 13 0.49 13.60 -13.89
CA ASN A 13 1.75 14.31 -13.67
C ASN A 13 2.60 13.60 -12.61
N SER A 14 3.92 13.80 -12.67
CA SER A 14 4.88 13.16 -11.77
C SER A 14 4.63 13.51 -10.31
N THR A 15 4.72 12.50 -9.44
CA THR A 15 4.50 12.60 -7.99
C THR A 15 5.69 12.01 -7.23
N MET A 16 5.94 12.47 -6.00
CA MET A 16 6.98 11.91 -5.14
C MET A 16 6.69 10.45 -4.82
N PHE A 17 5.43 10.11 -4.55
CA PHE A 17 5.04 8.74 -4.23
C PHE A 17 5.42 7.76 -5.33
N CYS A 18 4.90 7.96 -6.54
CA CYS A 18 5.11 7.01 -7.63
C CYS A 18 6.53 7.11 -8.19
N THR A 19 7.16 8.29 -8.25
CA THR A 19 8.54 8.40 -8.72
C THR A 19 9.51 7.67 -7.80
N ALA A 20 9.39 7.84 -6.48
CA ALA A 20 10.25 7.15 -5.53
C ALA A 20 10.03 5.63 -5.55
N LEU A 21 8.78 5.16 -5.58
CA LEU A 21 8.48 3.73 -5.62
C LEU A 21 8.93 3.09 -6.94
N SER A 22 8.70 3.74 -8.09
CA SER A 22 9.18 3.25 -9.38
C SER A 22 10.71 3.20 -9.44
N TYR A 23 11.41 4.20 -8.90
CA TYR A 23 12.86 4.16 -8.77
C TYR A 23 13.32 2.97 -7.93
N ILE A 24 12.75 2.79 -6.73
CA ILE A 24 13.09 1.66 -5.85
C ILE A 24 12.81 0.32 -6.53
N CYS A 25 11.68 0.17 -7.21
CA CYS A 25 11.35 -1.04 -7.96
C CYS A 25 12.40 -1.35 -9.05
N MET A 26 12.81 -0.37 -9.84
CA MET A 26 13.88 -0.57 -10.84
C MET A 26 15.18 -1.03 -10.17
N ARG A 27 15.56 -0.40 -9.05
CA ARG A 27 16.78 -0.77 -8.31
C ARG A 27 16.70 -2.18 -7.71
N ILE A 28 15.53 -2.60 -7.22
CA ILE A 28 15.26 -3.98 -6.75
C ILE A 28 15.35 -4.98 -7.92
N LEU A 29 14.87 -4.60 -9.10
CA LEU A 29 14.89 -5.43 -10.32
C LEU A 29 16.27 -5.50 -10.99
N GLY A 30 17.29 -4.86 -10.41
CA GLY A 30 18.68 -4.99 -10.84
C GLY A 30 19.21 -3.83 -11.69
N GLU A 31 18.39 -2.82 -12.00
CA GLU A 31 18.88 -1.62 -12.69
C GLU A 31 19.83 -0.84 -11.78
N GLY A 32 20.93 -0.33 -12.36
CA GLY A 32 21.89 0.54 -11.67
C GLY A 32 21.32 1.92 -11.30
N PRO A 33 22.03 2.72 -10.47
CA PRO A 33 21.62 4.10 -10.17
C PRO A 33 21.60 5.00 -11.40
N ASP A 34 22.38 4.63 -12.43
CA ASP A 34 22.41 5.27 -13.74
C ASP A 34 21.86 4.37 -14.86
N GLY A 35 21.06 3.36 -14.47
CA GLY A 35 20.43 2.41 -15.38
C GLY A 35 19.03 2.80 -15.85
N GLY A 36 18.34 1.82 -16.43
CA GLY A 36 17.00 1.93 -17.01
C GLY A 36 16.98 2.57 -18.38
N GLN A 37 15.86 2.37 -19.09
CA GLN A 37 15.65 2.94 -20.42
C GLN A 37 15.81 4.46 -20.42
N ASP A 38 16.64 4.97 -21.32
CA ASP A 38 16.98 6.40 -21.44
C ASP A 38 17.50 7.04 -20.13
N ASN A 39 18.27 6.30 -19.33
CA ASN A 39 18.76 6.73 -18.00
C ASN A 39 17.61 7.08 -17.04
N ALA A 40 16.55 6.27 -17.05
CA ALA A 40 15.37 6.45 -16.21
C ALA A 40 15.74 6.64 -14.72
N CYS A 41 16.67 5.83 -14.19
CA CYS A 41 17.09 5.94 -12.79
C CYS A 41 17.72 7.30 -12.49
N THR A 42 18.66 7.78 -13.31
CA THR A 42 19.32 9.07 -13.09
C THR A 42 18.32 10.22 -13.10
N ARG A 43 17.40 10.24 -14.07
CA ARG A 43 16.38 11.30 -14.19
C ARG A 43 15.40 11.28 -13.02
N ALA A 44 14.95 10.09 -12.63
CA ALA A 44 14.06 9.89 -11.50
C ALA A 44 14.69 10.34 -10.18
N ARG A 45 15.94 9.93 -9.93
CA ARG A 45 16.70 10.34 -8.74
C ARG A 45 16.86 11.86 -8.70
N LYS A 46 17.21 12.49 -9.83
CA LYS A 46 17.26 13.95 -9.92
C LYS A 46 15.91 14.59 -9.59
N TRP A 47 14.83 14.09 -10.18
CA TRP A 47 13.48 14.59 -9.95
C TRP A 47 13.07 14.52 -8.46
N ILE A 48 13.43 13.41 -7.78
CA ILE A 48 13.20 13.18 -6.35
C ILE A 48 14.02 14.17 -5.49
N LEU A 49 15.32 14.28 -5.75
CA LEU A 49 16.21 15.14 -4.96
C LEU A 49 15.89 16.63 -5.13
N ASP A 50 15.52 17.06 -6.35
CA ASP A 50 15.10 18.44 -6.64
C ASP A 50 13.84 18.85 -5.83
N ARG A 51 13.11 17.89 -5.24
CA ARG A 51 11.91 18.09 -4.41
C ARG A 51 12.11 17.80 -2.93
N GLY A 52 13.36 17.75 -2.46
CA GLY A 52 13.69 17.50 -1.05
C GLY A 52 13.84 16.03 -0.68
N GLY A 53 13.88 15.14 -1.68
CA GLY A 53 14.06 13.71 -1.48
C GLY A 53 12.85 13.03 -0.84
N VAL A 54 13.03 11.75 -0.47
CA VAL A 54 11.93 10.93 0.05
C VAL A 54 11.43 11.35 1.44
N THR A 55 12.04 12.35 2.08
CA THR A 55 11.49 12.96 3.29
C THR A 55 10.12 13.63 3.07
N TYR A 56 9.82 14.01 1.82
CA TYR A 56 8.54 14.61 1.39
C TYR A 56 7.56 13.59 0.78
N ILE A 57 7.84 12.29 0.83
CA ILE A 57 6.92 11.28 0.32
C ILE A 57 5.61 11.29 1.14
N PRO A 58 4.41 11.12 0.54
CA PRO A 58 3.16 11.10 1.29
C PRO A 58 3.06 9.90 2.26
N SER A 59 2.07 9.94 3.15
CA SER A 59 1.95 9.01 4.30
C SER A 59 2.04 7.53 3.94
N TRP A 60 1.35 7.07 2.88
CA TRP A 60 1.44 5.68 2.41
C TRP A 60 2.85 5.32 1.92
N GLY A 61 3.53 6.26 1.28
CA GLY A 61 4.94 6.10 0.91
C GLY A 61 5.83 5.98 2.13
N LYS A 62 5.61 6.81 3.17
CA LYS A 62 6.38 6.69 4.42
C LYS A 62 6.21 5.32 5.06
N THR A 63 5.00 4.75 5.03
CA THR A 63 4.75 3.38 5.51
C THR A 63 5.57 2.35 4.72
N TRP A 64 5.50 2.37 3.39
CA TRP A 64 6.28 1.46 2.54
C TRP A 64 7.79 1.61 2.74
N LEU A 65 8.29 2.84 2.79
CA LEU A 65 9.71 3.10 3.01
C LEU A 65 10.15 2.72 4.43
N SER A 66 9.28 2.82 5.44
CA SER A 66 9.58 2.38 6.81
C SER A 66 9.69 0.86 6.89
N ILE A 67 8.74 0.16 6.26
CA ILE A 67 8.78 -1.31 6.11
C ILE A 67 10.07 -1.74 5.40
N PHE A 68 10.45 -1.03 4.34
CA PHE A 68 11.64 -1.38 3.54
C PHE A 68 12.97 -0.95 4.18
N GLY A 69 12.94 -0.05 5.16
CA GLY A 69 14.13 0.44 5.88
C GLY A 69 14.77 1.70 5.31
N LEU A 70 14.06 2.47 4.48
CA LEU A 70 14.50 3.77 3.94
C LEU A 70 13.92 4.97 4.68
N PHE A 71 13.10 4.74 5.69
CA PHE A 71 12.45 5.76 6.50
C PHE A 71 12.32 5.25 7.94
N ASP A 72 12.47 6.11 8.94
CA ASP A 72 12.24 5.70 10.32
C ASP A 72 10.76 5.85 10.69
N TRP A 73 10.21 4.84 11.38
CA TRP A 73 8.81 4.86 11.81
C TRP A 73 8.43 6.08 12.65
N SER A 74 9.37 6.74 13.34
CA SER A 74 9.14 7.98 14.10
C SER A 74 8.84 9.20 13.23
N GLY A 75 9.09 9.13 11.92
CA GLY A 75 8.69 10.16 10.96
C GLY A 75 7.38 9.85 10.23
N THR A 76 6.61 8.88 10.71
CA THR A 76 5.28 8.54 10.16
C THR A 76 4.17 9.01 11.12
N ASN A 77 3.02 9.38 10.56
CA ASN A 77 1.83 9.60 11.37
C ASN A 77 1.43 8.29 12.07
N PRO A 78 1.01 8.33 13.34
CA PRO A 78 0.80 7.12 14.11
C PRO A 78 -0.41 6.32 13.58
N MET A 79 -0.23 5.00 13.42
CA MET A 79 -1.27 4.05 13.02
C MET A 79 -1.50 3.00 14.14
N PRO A 80 -2.00 3.42 15.32
CA PRO A 80 -2.00 2.58 16.52
C PRO A 80 -2.89 1.34 16.35
N PRO A 81 -2.38 0.11 16.61
CA PRO A 81 -3.19 -1.10 16.54
C PRO A 81 -4.35 -1.10 17.54
N GLU A 82 -4.27 -0.32 18.62
CA GLU A 82 -5.33 -0.16 19.62
C GLU A 82 -6.64 0.36 19.01
N PHE A 83 -6.59 0.97 17.82
CA PHE A 83 -7.76 1.34 17.04
C PHE A 83 -8.72 0.16 16.76
N TRP A 84 -8.17 -1.05 16.58
CA TRP A 84 -8.92 -2.26 16.21
C TRP A 84 -9.66 -2.92 17.38
N ILE A 85 -9.42 -2.47 18.62
CA ILE A 85 -10.09 -2.98 19.82
C ILE A 85 -11.04 -1.95 20.44
N LEU A 86 -11.29 -0.83 19.75
CA LEU A 86 -12.25 0.17 20.19
C LEU A 86 -13.65 -0.43 20.33
N PRO A 87 -14.48 0.03 21.29
CA PRO A 87 -15.88 -0.37 21.37
C PRO A 87 -16.69 0.08 20.15
N SER A 88 -17.58 -0.80 19.65
CA SER A 88 -18.40 -0.57 18.44
C SER A 88 -19.33 0.64 18.50
N PHE A 89 -19.72 1.08 19.70
CA PHE A 89 -20.56 2.25 19.88
C PHE A 89 -19.83 3.56 19.53
N LEU A 90 -18.50 3.61 19.60
CA LEU A 90 -17.73 4.83 19.30
C LEU A 90 -17.87 5.23 17.82
N PRO A 91 -17.95 6.53 17.50
CA PRO A 91 -18.14 7.00 16.12
C PRO A 91 -16.95 6.64 15.22
N MET A 92 -15.74 6.62 15.76
CA MET A 92 -14.49 6.30 15.03
C MET A 92 -14.20 4.80 14.95
N HIS A 93 -15.14 3.92 15.27
CA HIS A 93 -14.89 2.48 15.23
C HIS A 93 -14.57 1.99 13.79
N PRO A 94 -13.56 1.12 13.59
CA PRO A 94 -13.13 0.69 12.25
C PRO A 94 -14.26 0.13 11.36
N ALA A 95 -15.26 -0.53 11.96
CA ALA A 95 -16.41 -1.07 11.22
C ALA A 95 -17.29 0.01 10.54
N LYS A 96 -17.19 1.27 10.97
CA LYS A 96 -17.92 2.41 10.38
C LYS A 96 -17.13 3.12 9.28
N MET A 97 -15.88 2.71 9.04
CA MET A 97 -15.06 3.25 7.96
C MET A 97 -15.37 2.54 6.64
N TRP A 98 -15.14 3.26 5.54
CA TRP A 98 -15.20 2.70 4.20
C TRP A 98 -14.34 1.44 4.10
N CYS A 99 -14.86 0.38 3.46
CA CYS A 99 -14.24 -0.94 3.42
C CYS A 99 -12.81 -0.89 2.94
N TYR A 100 -12.54 -0.27 1.79
CA TYR A 100 -11.19 -0.21 1.22
C TYR A 100 -10.20 0.49 2.17
N CYS A 101 -10.63 1.60 2.79
CA CYS A 101 -9.81 2.33 3.76
C CYS A 101 -9.48 1.45 4.97
N ARG A 102 -10.48 0.84 5.64
CA ARG A 102 -10.19 -0.01 6.80
C ARG A 102 -9.30 -1.20 6.44
N MET A 103 -9.52 -1.83 5.29
CA MET A 103 -8.76 -3.03 4.90
C MET A 103 -7.29 -2.70 4.66
N VAL A 104 -6.98 -1.57 4.03
CA VAL A 104 -5.57 -1.14 3.84
C VAL A 104 -4.91 -0.73 5.16
N TYR A 105 -5.59 0.03 6.01
CA TYR A 105 -5.01 0.49 7.27
C TYR A 105 -4.82 -0.63 8.31
N MET A 106 -5.51 -1.76 8.17
CA MET A 106 -5.40 -2.90 9.07
C MET A 106 -3.99 -3.52 9.12
N PRO A 107 -3.44 -4.04 8.01
CA PRO A 107 -2.08 -4.57 8.00
C PRO A 107 -1.03 -3.46 8.17
N MET A 108 -1.27 -2.22 7.69
CA MET A 108 -0.35 -1.09 7.97
C MET A 108 -0.22 -0.83 9.47
N SER A 109 -1.33 -0.86 10.20
CA SER A 109 -1.37 -0.67 11.65
C SER A 109 -0.71 -1.82 12.40
N TYR A 110 -0.88 -3.06 11.94
CA TYR A 110 -0.15 -4.22 12.49
C TYR A 110 1.37 -4.05 12.32
N LEU A 111 1.85 -3.74 11.11
CA LEU A 111 3.27 -3.56 10.81
C LEU A 111 3.88 -2.37 11.55
N TYR A 112 3.14 -1.26 11.65
CA TYR A 112 3.51 -0.10 12.45
C TYR A 112 3.61 -0.45 13.94
N GLY A 113 2.63 -1.17 14.49
CA GLY A 113 2.63 -1.57 15.91
C GLY A 113 3.75 -2.54 16.25
N LYS A 114 4.15 -3.40 15.29
CA LYS A 114 5.35 -4.26 15.38
C LYS A 114 6.66 -3.52 15.15
N ARG A 115 6.62 -2.28 14.62
CA ARG A 115 7.78 -1.53 14.13
C ARG A 115 8.61 -2.35 13.15
N PHE A 116 7.93 -3.11 12.29
CA PHE A 116 8.61 -4.02 11.37
C PHE A 116 9.47 -3.25 10.37
N VAL A 117 10.71 -3.70 10.19
CA VAL A 117 11.64 -3.20 9.18
C VAL A 117 12.31 -4.42 8.54
N GLY A 118 12.33 -4.46 7.23
CA GLY A 118 13.02 -5.50 6.46
C GLY A 118 14.54 -5.49 6.67
N PRO A 119 15.24 -6.53 6.20
CA PRO A 119 16.69 -6.60 6.34
C PRO A 119 17.39 -5.41 5.67
N ILE A 120 18.35 -4.80 6.36
CA ILE A 120 19.16 -3.71 5.81
C ILE A 120 20.26 -4.30 4.93
N THR A 121 19.95 -4.46 3.64
CA THR A 121 20.87 -4.99 2.63
C THR A 121 21.80 -3.89 2.09
N PRO A 122 22.87 -4.24 1.35
CA PRO A 122 23.69 -3.25 0.65
C PRO A 122 22.88 -2.35 -0.30
N LEU A 123 21.83 -2.89 -0.92
CA LEU A 123 20.92 -2.10 -1.75
C LEU A 123 20.16 -1.05 -0.91
N VAL A 124 19.65 -1.43 0.27
CA VAL A 124 18.98 -0.49 1.18
C VAL A 124 19.94 0.62 1.61
N GLN A 125 21.20 0.29 1.90
CA GLN A 125 22.22 1.30 2.22
C GLN A 125 22.47 2.28 1.07
N GLN A 126 22.64 1.78 -0.16
CA GLN A 126 22.76 2.62 -1.36
C GLN A 126 21.55 3.52 -1.55
N LEU A 127 20.34 2.96 -1.41
CA LEU A 127 19.09 3.73 -1.57
C LEU A 127 18.95 4.83 -0.51
N ARG A 128 19.48 4.64 0.71
CA ARG A 128 19.52 5.71 1.73
C ARG A 128 20.42 6.88 1.31
N GLU A 129 21.50 6.61 0.59
CA GLU A 129 22.38 7.64 0.04
C GLU A 129 21.78 8.30 -1.22
N GLU A 130 21.10 7.52 -2.05
CA GLU A 130 20.55 7.97 -3.33
C GLU A 130 19.30 8.85 -3.20
N LEU A 131 18.47 8.61 -2.19
CA LEU A 131 17.10 9.15 -2.12
C LEU A 131 16.89 10.26 -1.08
N HIS A 132 17.86 10.50 -0.22
CA HIS A 132 17.82 11.52 0.83
C HIS A 132 18.75 12.69 0.49
N THR A 133 18.33 13.91 0.78
CA THR A 133 19.15 15.12 0.55
C THR A 133 20.17 15.38 1.66
N GLN A 134 20.13 14.58 2.73
CA GLN A 134 21.03 14.66 3.87
C GLN A 134 21.36 13.24 4.36
N PRO A 135 22.47 13.03 5.08
CA PRO A 135 22.84 11.71 5.58
C PRO A 135 21.73 11.12 6.45
N TYR A 136 21.37 9.85 6.20
CA TYR A 136 20.22 9.18 6.82
C TYR A 136 20.21 9.29 8.35
N ASP A 137 21.36 9.07 9.00
CA ASP A 137 21.48 9.07 10.46
C ASP A 137 21.36 10.47 11.10
N THR A 138 21.39 11.52 10.29
CA THR A 138 21.24 12.92 10.75
C THR A 138 19.82 13.46 10.60
N ILE A 139 18.91 12.67 10.01
CA ILE A 139 17.53 13.09 9.77
C ILE A 139 16.77 13.18 11.09
N CYS A 140 16.20 14.34 11.36
CA CYS A 140 15.27 14.52 12.47
C CYS A 140 13.88 14.05 12.04
N TRP A 141 13.66 12.74 12.11
CA TRP A 141 12.46 12.06 11.59
C TRP A 141 11.13 12.67 12.09
N ARG A 142 11.09 13.09 13.35
CA ARG A 142 9.91 13.75 13.91
C ARG A 142 9.51 15.03 13.16
N LYS A 143 10.47 15.80 12.64
CA LYS A 143 10.18 17.03 11.89
C LYS A 143 9.66 16.76 10.48
N VAL A 144 9.88 15.56 9.94
CA VAL A 144 9.43 15.22 8.58
C VAL A 144 8.07 14.54 8.56
N CYS A 145 7.44 14.30 9.72
CA CYS A 145 6.15 13.59 9.85
C CYS A 145 5.04 14.22 9.00
N HIS A 146 4.99 15.56 8.98
CA HIS A 146 3.96 16.32 8.25
C HIS A 146 4.43 16.81 6.87
N LEU A 147 5.68 16.55 6.48
CA LEU A 147 6.15 16.92 5.15
C LEU A 147 5.49 16.05 4.08
N CYS A 148 5.07 16.71 3.00
CA CYS A 148 4.50 16.10 1.81
C CYS A 148 4.85 16.99 0.61
N ALA A 149 5.28 16.39 -0.50
CA ALA A 149 5.56 17.12 -1.72
C ALA A 149 4.27 17.78 -2.24
N LYS A 150 4.41 18.95 -2.86
CA LYS A 150 3.27 19.74 -3.34
C LYS A 150 2.47 18.97 -4.39
N GLU A 151 3.16 18.24 -5.25
CA GLU A 151 2.58 17.43 -6.32
C GLU A 151 1.70 16.28 -5.80
N ASP A 152 1.96 15.80 -4.58
CA ASP A 152 1.22 14.71 -3.94
C ASP A 152 0.06 15.23 -3.06
N LEU A 153 0.04 16.53 -2.75
CA LEU A 153 -0.90 17.12 -1.78
C LEU A 153 -2.26 17.46 -2.41
N TYR A 154 -3.06 16.44 -2.69
CA TYR A 154 -4.41 16.63 -3.22
C TYR A 154 -5.41 17.09 -2.15
N TYR A 155 -5.35 16.51 -0.95
CA TYR A 155 -6.16 16.90 0.20
C TYR A 155 -5.25 17.33 1.36
N PRO A 156 -5.06 18.64 1.57
CA PRO A 156 -4.27 19.12 2.70
C PRO A 156 -4.96 18.79 4.02
N HIS A 157 -4.17 18.44 5.03
CA HIS A 157 -4.71 18.18 6.35
C HIS A 157 -5.30 19.47 6.96
N PRO A 158 -6.51 19.43 7.52
CA PRO A 158 -6.98 20.48 8.41
C PRO A 158 -6.12 20.52 9.68
N LEU A 159 -5.95 21.70 10.30
CA LEU A 159 -5.19 21.86 11.54
C LEU A 159 -5.64 20.89 12.66
N VAL A 160 -6.95 20.64 12.76
CA VAL A 160 -7.50 19.70 13.75
C VAL A 160 -6.96 18.28 13.56
N GLN A 161 -6.74 17.86 12.31
CA GLN A 161 -6.18 16.54 12.01
C GLN A 161 -4.72 16.44 12.44
N ASP A 162 -3.90 17.46 12.17
CA ASP A 162 -2.50 17.48 12.60
C ASP A 162 -2.39 17.48 14.13
N LEU A 163 -3.25 18.24 14.82
CA LEU A 163 -3.32 18.23 16.29
C LEU A 163 -3.70 16.86 16.86
N ILE A 164 -4.61 16.13 16.21
CA ILE A 164 -4.97 14.76 16.62
C ILE A 164 -3.76 13.83 16.44
N TRP A 165 -3.06 13.90 15.30
CA TRP A 165 -1.89 13.07 15.05
C TRP A 165 -0.75 13.36 16.03
N ASP A 166 -0.45 14.65 16.27
CA ASP A 166 0.55 15.07 17.23
C ASP A 166 0.19 14.62 18.65
N SER A 167 -1.08 14.71 19.03
CA SER A 167 -1.55 14.25 20.35
C SER A 167 -1.39 12.73 20.50
N LEU A 168 -1.77 11.97 19.48
CA LEU A 168 -1.58 10.52 19.49
C LEU A 168 -0.10 10.15 19.57
N TYR A 169 0.77 10.85 18.84
CA TYR A 169 2.19 10.59 18.88
C TYR A 169 2.84 10.98 20.22
N ILE A 170 2.48 12.12 20.80
CA ILE A 170 3.09 12.64 22.03
C ILE A 170 2.59 11.88 23.26
N PHE A 171 1.31 11.52 23.30
CA PHE A 171 0.69 10.93 24.48
C PHE A 171 0.45 9.44 24.34
N ALA A 172 -0.19 9.00 23.25
CA ALA A 172 -0.61 7.61 23.11
C ALA A 172 0.57 6.66 22.85
N GLU A 173 1.52 7.03 21.97
CA GLU A 173 2.68 6.19 21.68
C GLU A 173 3.57 5.92 22.92
N PRO A 174 4.02 6.91 23.71
CA PRO A 174 4.78 6.64 24.92
C PRO A 174 3.99 5.87 25.97
N LEU A 175 2.67 6.09 26.04
CA LEU A 175 1.80 5.37 26.98
C LEU A 175 1.73 3.89 26.62
N PHE A 176 1.40 3.55 25.38
CA PHE A 176 1.24 2.16 24.93
C PHE A 176 2.57 1.40 24.78
N ASN A 177 3.70 2.09 24.75
CA ASN A 177 5.02 1.44 24.80
C ASN A 177 5.54 1.18 26.24
N ARG A 178 4.81 1.61 27.28
CA ARG A 178 5.19 1.42 28.68
C ARG A 178 4.31 0.40 29.38
N TRP A 179 4.88 -0.33 30.32
CA TRP A 179 4.13 -1.23 31.17
C TRP A 179 3.16 -0.44 32.09
N PRO A 180 1.92 -0.89 32.30
CA PRO A 180 1.30 -2.13 31.81
C PRO A 180 0.55 -2.01 30.47
N PHE A 181 0.50 -0.81 29.88
CA PHE A 181 -0.29 -0.52 28.69
C PHE A 181 0.25 -1.18 27.41
N ASN A 182 1.52 -1.58 27.39
CA ASN A 182 2.07 -2.43 26.34
C ASN A 182 1.33 -3.77 26.17
N LYS A 183 0.71 -4.31 27.22
CA LYS A 183 -0.18 -5.48 27.11
C LYS A 183 -1.42 -5.19 26.27
N LEU A 184 -1.90 -3.94 26.26
CA LEU A 184 -3.01 -3.54 25.41
C LEU A 184 -2.57 -3.54 23.94
N ARG A 185 -1.36 -3.08 23.64
CA ARG A 185 -0.76 -3.13 22.30
C ARG A 185 -0.60 -4.56 21.81
N GLU A 186 -0.07 -5.46 22.66
CA GLU A 186 0.04 -6.89 22.35
C GLU A 186 -1.33 -7.50 22.01
N LYS A 187 -2.35 -7.24 22.83
CA LYS A 187 -3.71 -7.69 22.58
C LYS A 187 -4.26 -7.10 21.27
N ALA A 188 -4.02 -5.82 21.02
CA ALA A 188 -4.48 -5.15 19.82
C ALA A 188 -3.84 -5.72 18.55
N LEU A 189 -2.55 -6.04 18.59
CA LEU A 189 -1.84 -6.74 17.51
C LEU A 189 -2.43 -8.12 17.24
N GLN A 190 -2.73 -8.91 18.29
CA GLN A 190 -3.38 -10.21 18.15
C GLN A 190 -4.77 -10.10 17.51
N VAL A 191 -5.58 -9.12 17.93
CA VAL A 191 -6.91 -8.88 17.34
C VAL A 191 -6.79 -8.43 15.88
N THR A 192 -5.83 -7.55 15.57
CA THR A 192 -5.58 -7.09 14.20
C THR A 192 -5.20 -8.26 13.29
N MET A 193 -4.27 -9.13 13.72
CA MET A 193 -3.88 -10.30 12.95
C MET A 193 -5.02 -11.30 12.77
N LYS A 194 -5.87 -11.48 13.79
CA LYS A 194 -7.09 -12.29 13.66
C LYS A 194 -8.02 -11.76 12.55
N HIS A 195 -8.14 -10.44 12.41
CA HIS A 195 -8.93 -9.85 11.32
C HIS A 195 -8.27 -10.04 9.95
N ILE A 196 -6.93 -9.95 9.86
CA ILE A 196 -6.18 -10.25 8.64
C ILE A 196 -6.41 -11.70 8.21
N HIS A 197 -6.24 -12.67 9.11
CA HIS A 197 -6.51 -14.08 8.81
C HIS A 197 -7.96 -14.35 8.41
N TYR A 198 -8.92 -13.67 9.04
CA TYR A 198 -10.32 -13.80 8.68
C TYR A 198 -10.58 -13.34 7.24
N GLU A 199 -10.01 -12.20 6.83
CA GLU A 199 -10.13 -11.73 5.45
C GLU A 199 -9.44 -12.67 4.46
N ASP A 200 -8.24 -13.13 4.80
CA ASP A 200 -7.46 -14.04 3.97
C ASP A 200 -8.24 -15.34 3.68
N GLU A 201 -8.86 -15.92 4.70
CA GLU A 201 -9.68 -17.12 4.54
C GLU A 201 -10.95 -16.84 3.73
N ASN A 202 -11.63 -15.73 4.02
CA ASN A 202 -12.89 -15.34 3.37
C ASN A 202 -12.70 -15.09 1.87
N SER A 203 -11.61 -14.41 1.51
CA SER A 203 -11.29 -14.03 0.13
C SER A 203 -10.44 -15.08 -0.61
N ARG A 204 -10.12 -16.20 0.04
CA ARG A 204 -9.16 -17.20 -0.47
C ARG A 204 -7.81 -16.58 -0.87
N TYR A 205 -7.33 -15.67 -0.03
CA TYR A 205 -6.03 -14.99 -0.11
C TYR A 205 -5.89 -14.03 -1.30
N ILE A 206 -7.01 -13.65 -1.92
CA ILE A 206 -7.04 -12.61 -2.96
C ILE A 206 -7.16 -11.23 -2.31
N THR A 207 -7.95 -11.10 -1.23
CA THR A 207 -8.29 -9.82 -0.54
C THR A 207 -9.12 -8.86 -1.42
N ILE A 208 -9.41 -7.65 -0.94
CA ILE A 208 -10.27 -6.69 -1.67
C ILE A 208 -9.54 -5.98 -2.83
N GLY A 209 -8.20 -5.97 -2.83
CA GLY A 209 -7.42 -5.26 -3.84
C GLY A 209 -5.92 -5.35 -3.63
N CYS A 210 -5.15 -4.96 -4.64
CA CYS A 210 -3.71 -5.24 -4.70
C CYS A 210 -2.89 -4.68 -3.53
N VAL A 211 -3.20 -3.46 -3.07
CA VAL A 211 -2.48 -2.79 -1.98
C VAL A 211 -2.67 -3.56 -0.67
N GLU A 212 -3.91 -3.90 -0.36
CA GLU A 212 -4.22 -4.72 0.81
C GLU A 212 -3.57 -6.11 0.68
N LYS A 213 -3.70 -6.76 -0.49
CA LYS A 213 -3.17 -8.10 -0.75
C LYS A 213 -1.70 -8.23 -0.37
N VAL A 214 -0.86 -7.28 -0.81
CA VAL A 214 0.58 -7.35 -0.53
C VAL A 214 0.91 -7.03 0.93
N LEU A 215 0.11 -6.19 1.59
CA LEU A 215 0.28 -5.85 3.00
C LEU A 215 -0.18 -6.98 3.94
N CYS A 216 -1.31 -7.64 3.65
CA CYS A 216 -1.76 -8.83 4.38
C CYS A 216 -0.79 -9.99 4.20
N MET A 217 -0.33 -10.24 2.96
CA MET A 217 0.73 -11.22 2.70
C MET A 217 1.99 -10.95 3.51
N LEU A 218 2.45 -9.69 3.55
CA LEU A 218 3.61 -9.30 4.35
C LEU A 218 3.34 -9.46 5.85
N ALA A 219 2.16 -9.08 6.34
CA ALA A 219 1.80 -9.26 7.75
C ALA A 219 1.86 -10.74 8.17
N CYS A 220 1.35 -11.66 7.35
CA CYS A 220 1.45 -13.10 7.58
C CYS A 220 2.91 -13.58 7.56
N TRP A 221 3.75 -13.08 6.65
CA TRP A 221 5.18 -13.38 6.64
C TRP A 221 5.88 -12.88 7.91
N VAL A 222 5.52 -11.69 8.41
CA VAL A 222 6.07 -11.12 9.65
C VAL A 222 5.60 -11.89 10.89
N GLU A 223 4.40 -12.47 10.86
CA GLU A 223 3.93 -13.34 11.93
C GLU A 223 4.69 -14.67 11.94
N ASP A 224 4.73 -15.35 10.80
CA ASP A 224 5.42 -16.61 10.60
C ASP A 224 5.73 -16.83 9.10
N PRO A 225 7.01 -16.70 8.68
CA PRO A 225 7.45 -16.93 7.31
C PRO A 225 7.16 -18.33 6.75
N ASP A 226 7.05 -19.33 7.63
CA ASP A 226 6.83 -20.74 7.24
C ASP A 226 5.34 -21.12 7.27
N SER A 227 4.45 -20.17 7.60
CA SER A 227 3.02 -20.38 7.73
C SER A 227 2.33 -20.76 6.41
N ASP A 228 1.26 -21.53 6.52
CA ASP A 228 0.38 -21.82 5.39
C ASP A 228 -0.34 -20.57 4.88
N TYR A 229 -0.58 -19.57 5.74
CA TYR A 229 -1.16 -18.28 5.33
C TYR A 229 -0.26 -17.58 4.31
N PHE A 230 1.04 -17.46 4.60
CA PHE A 230 1.99 -16.85 3.68
C PHE A 230 2.11 -17.63 2.36
N LYS A 231 2.23 -18.96 2.43
CA LYS A 231 2.33 -19.81 1.23
C LYS A 231 1.11 -19.69 0.31
N LYS A 232 -0.10 -19.63 0.88
CA LYS A 232 -1.34 -19.44 0.11
C LYS A 232 -1.42 -18.05 -0.51
N HIS A 233 -0.94 -17.01 0.18
CA HIS A 233 -0.80 -15.66 -0.39
C HIS A 233 0.17 -15.61 -1.57
N LEU A 234 1.30 -16.30 -1.49
CA LEU A 234 2.28 -16.37 -2.59
C LEU A 234 1.66 -16.99 -3.85
N ALA A 235 0.87 -18.05 -3.69
CA ALA A 235 0.16 -18.70 -4.78
C ALA A 235 -0.84 -17.78 -5.50
N ARG A 236 -1.28 -16.68 -4.85
CA ARG A 236 -2.23 -15.69 -5.39
C ARG A 236 -1.60 -14.44 -6.00
N ILE A 237 -0.28 -14.33 -6.04
CA ILE A 237 0.40 -13.21 -6.70
C ILE A 237 0.05 -13.15 -8.21
N PRO A 238 0.08 -14.28 -8.97
CA PRO A 238 -0.22 -14.25 -10.40
C PRO A 238 -1.61 -13.73 -10.75
N ASP A 239 -2.61 -13.92 -9.87
CA ASP A 239 -3.97 -13.42 -10.05
C ASP A 239 -4.03 -11.88 -10.23
N TYR A 240 -2.99 -11.17 -9.75
CA TYR A 240 -2.85 -9.72 -9.85
C TYR A 240 -1.93 -9.25 -11.00
N LEU A 241 -1.27 -10.15 -11.73
CA LEU A 241 -0.32 -9.78 -12.78
C LEU A 241 -0.99 -9.85 -14.15
N TRP A 242 -0.86 -8.77 -14.92
CA TRP A 242 -1.41 -8.66 -16.27
C TRP A 242 -0.32 -8.27 -17.25
N VAL A 243 -0.21 -9.01 -18.36
CA VAL A 243 0.71 -8.69 -19.46
C VAL A 243 -0.04 -7.87 -20.49
N ALA A 244 0.37 -6.61 -20.66
CA ALA A 244 -0.14 -5.69 -21.66
C ALA A 244 0.94 -5.39 -22.71
N GLU A 245 0.59 -4.58 -23.70
CA GLU A 245 1.45 -4.12 -24.80
C GLU A 245 2.72 -3.37 -24.34
N ASP A 246 2.66 -2.73 -23.17
CA ASP A 246 3.74 -1.98 -22.52
C ASP A 246 4.45 -2.78 -21.43
N GLY A 247 4.16 -4.09 -21.32
CA GLY A 247 4.79 -5.01 -20.38
C GLY A 247 3.85 -5.51 -19.28
N MET A 248 4.44 -6.10 -18.24
CA MET A 248 3.70 -6.67 -17.12
C MET A 248 3.37 -5.60 -16.07
N LYS A 249 2.11 -5.51 -15.67
CA LYS A 249 1.61 -4.61 -14.62
C LYS A 249 0.81 -5.34 -13.56
N MET A 250 0.75 -4.76 -12.36
CA MET A 250 -0.12 -5.25 -11.30
C MET A 250 -1.50 -4.60 -11.43
N GLN A 251 -2.55 -5.41 -11.54
CA GLN A 251 -3.94 -4.97 -11.54
C GLN A 251 -4.37 -4.57 -10.13
N SER A 252 -5.35 -3.66 -9.99
CA SER A 252 -5.93 -3.35 -8.68
C SER A 252 -6.88 -4.44 -8.21
N PHE A 253 -7.70 -4.91 -9.13
CA PHE A 253 -8.64 -6.03 -9.04
C PHE A 253 -9.00 -6.42 -10.47
N GLY A 254 -9.49 -7.64 -10.68
CA GLY A 254 -10.08 -8.00 -11.96
C GLY A 254 -11.45 -7.34 -12.16
N CYS A 255 -11.82 -7.07 -13.40
CA CYS A 255 -13.12 -6.49 -13.79
C CYS A 255 -14.01 -7.52 -14.52
N GLN A 256 -13.76 -8.81 -14.36
CA GLN A 256 -14.37 -9.87 -15.17
C GLN A 256 -15.91 -9.88 -15.08
N GLU A 257 -16.46 -9.80 -13.87
CA GLU A 257 -17.92 -9.79 -13.66
C GLU A 257 -18.55 -8.46 -14.12
N TRP A 258 -17.87 -7.35 -13.86
CA TRP A 258 -18.30 -6.02 -14.29
C TRP A 258 -18.39 -5.91 -15.82
N ASP A 259 -17.33 -6.31 -16.51
CA ASP A 259 -17.24 -6.28 -17.97
C ASP A 259 -18.23 -7.27 -18.60
N THR A 260 -18.37 -8.47 -18.03
CA THR A 260 -19.33 -9.47 -18.54
C THR A 260 -20.76 -8.97 -18.38
N GLY A 261 -21.09 -8.37 -17.23
CA GLY A 261 -22.40 -7.79 -16.97
C GLY A 261 -22.76 -6.68 -17.96
N PHE A 262 -21.82 -5.79 -18.29
CA PHE A 262 -22.05 -4.76 -19.31
C PHE A 262 -22.07 -5.31 -20.73
N ALA A 263 -21.17 -6.24 -21.07
CA ALA A 263 -21.12 -6.84 -22.40
C ALA A 263 -22.43 -7.55 -22.73
N ILE A 264 -23.00 -8.33 -21.80
CA ILE A 264 -24.29 -9.00 -22.01
C ILE A 264 -25.41 -7.98 -22.21
N GLN A 265 -25.46 -6.90 -21.41
CA GLN A 265 -26.46 -5.84 -21.59
C GLN A 265 -26.36 -5.19 -22.98
N ALA A 266 -25.15 -4.88 -23.44
CA ALA A 266 -24.92 -4.29 -24.75
C ALA A 266 -25.29 -5.25 -25.90
N LEU A 267 -24.95 -6.53 -25.77
CA LEU A 267 -25.28 -7.57 -26.74
C LEU A 267 -26.79 -7.82 -26.84
N LEU A 268 -27.52 -7.77 -25.73
CA LEU A 268 -28.98 -7.87 -25.75
C LEU A 268 -29.62 -6.63 -26.41
N ALA A 269 -29.03 -5.45 -26.21
CA ALA A 269 -29.51 -4.20 -26.80
C ALA A 269 -29.30 -4.12 -28.33
N SER A 270 -28.43 -4.95 -28.92
CA SER A 270 -28.19 -4.96 -30.36
C SER A 270 -29.30 -5.63 -31.19
N ASN A 271 -30.27 -6.30 -30.54
CA ASN A 271 -31.32 -7.11 -31.18
C ASN A 271 -30.78 -8.26 -32.08
N MET A 272 -29.52 -8.68 -31.91
CA MET A 272 -28.92 -9.79 -32.68
C MET A 272 -29.01 -11.14 -31.96
N THR A 273 -29.91 -11.29 -30.99
CA THR A 273 -29.96 -12.41 -30.04
C THR A 273 -29.89 -13.79 -30.68
N GLU A 274 -30.54 -14.01 -31.83
CA GLU A 274 -30.52 -15.30 -32.52
C GLU A 274 -29.12 -15.64 -33.08
N GLU A 275 -28.38 -14.65 -33.56
CA GLU A 275 -27.03 -14.81 -34.13
C GLU A 275 -25.98 -15.06 -33.04
N ILE A 276 -26.19 -14.52 -31.84
CA ILE A 276 -25.24 -14.56 -30.73
C ILE A 276 -25.69 -15.43 -29.55
N ALA A 277 -26.73 -16.25 -29.71
CA ALA A 277 -27.30 -17.07 -28.65
C ALA A 277 -26.25 -17.91 -27.87
N PRO A 278 -25.24 -18.55 -28.52
CA PRO A 278 -24.20 -19.28 -27.80
C PRO A 278 -23.31 -18.39 -26.93
N VAL A 279 -23.07 -17.13 -27.33
CA VAL A 279 -22.28 -16.16 -26.57
C VAL A 279 -23.05 -15.73 -25.31
N LEU A 280 -24.33 -15.41 -25.47
CA LEU A 280 -25.21 -15.03 -24.36
C LEU A 280 -25.37 -16.17 -23.35
N ALA A 281 -25.49 -17.41 -23.81
CA ALA A 281 -25.56 -18.59 -22.94
C ALA A 281 -24.29 -18.77 -22.09
N ARG A 282 -23.10 -18.57 -22.68
CA ARG A 282 -21.83 -18.61 -21.93
C ARG A 282 -21.69 -17.46 -20.94
N GLY A 283 -22.10 -16.25 -21.34
CA GLY A 283 -22.09 -15.09 -20.45
C GLY A 283 -23.01 -15.30 -19.24
N HIS A 284 -24.21 -15.82 -19.47
CA HIS A 284 -25.13 -16.19 -18.40
C HIS A 284 -24.55 -17.28 -17.49
N ASP A 285 -23.96 -18.35 -18.06
CA ASP A 285 -23.33 -19.42 -17.28
C ASP A 285 -22.18 -18.90 -16.40
N PHE A 286 -21.36 -17.97 -16.93
CA PHE A 286 -20.31 -17.30 -16.17
C PHE A 286 -20.89 -16.53 -14.97
N ILE A 287 -21.82 -15.61 -15.20
CA ILE A 287 -22.46 -14.82 -14.13
C ILE A 287 -23.08 -15.73 -13.08
N LYS A 288 -23.78 -16.79 -13.51
CA LYS A 288 -24.44 -17.74 -12.60
C LYS A 288 -23.43 -18.49 -11.72
N LYS A 289 -22.23 -18.79 -12.22
CA LYS A 289 -21.16 -19.45 -11.45
C LYS A 289 -20.40 -18.49 -10.54
N SER A 290 -20.50 -17.18 -10.79
CA SER A 290 -19.86 -16.10 -10.02
C SER A 290 -20.73 -15.54 -8.89
N GLN A 291 -22.01 -15.94 -8.81
CA GLN A 291 -22.97 -15.55 -7.76
C GLN A 291 -22.79 -16.38 -6.48
#